data_AF-A0A920RZ72-F1
#
_entry.id   AF-A0A920RZ72-F1
#
_cell.length_a   1.000
_cell.length_b   1.000
_cell.length_c   1.000
_cell.angle_alpha   90.00
_cell.angle_beta   90.00
_cell.angle_gamma   90.00
#
_symmetry.space_group_name_H-M   'P 1'
#
loop_
_entity.id
_entity.type
_entity.pdbx_description
1 polymer ?
#
loop_
_entity_poly.entity_id
_entity_poly.type
_entity_poly.pdbx_seq_one_letter_code
_entity_poly.pdbx_strand_id
1 'polypeptide(L)'
;MISDKREGASYVLVIKEDISSDRILSISAKKTPMEYEIAYQVVWSLFKGNQKIISDTKHIETQDYSFDQNQLWAKERKRENLNDSLAQK
;
A
#
# COMPACT_ATOMS: atom_id res chain seq x y z
N MET A 1 -9.36 -7.68 19.82
CA MET A 1 -7.90 -7.88 19.74
C MET A 1 -7.60 -8.47 18.38
N ILE A 2 -6.64 -7.91 17.64
CA ILE A 2 -6.21 -8.41 16.34
C ILE A 2 -4.99 -9.32 16.57
N SER A 3 -4.91 -10.44 15.86
CA SER A 3 -3.80 -11.39 15.95
C SER A 3 -3.62 -12.11 14.62
N ASP A 4 -2.39 -12.46 14.30
CA ASP A 4 -2.05 -13.24 13.11
C ASP A 4 -2.34 -14.74 13.28
N LYS A 5 -2.68 -15.17 14.51
CA LYS A 5 -3.06 -16.56 14.80
C LYS A 5 -4.54 -16.77 14.48
N ARG A 6 -4.83 -17.86 13.75
CA ARG A 6 -6.20 -18.26 13.43
C ARG A 6 -6.91 -18.95 14.58
N GLU A 7 -6.19 -19.64 15.47
CA GLU A 7 -6.82 -20.38 16.55
C GLU A 7 -7.59 -19.46 17.50
N GLY A 8 -8.87 -19.78 17.75
CA GLY A 8 -9.73 -19.01 18.64
C GLY A 8 -10.27 -17.69 18.04
N ALA A 9 -9.99 -17.39 16.77
CA ALA A 9 -10.51 -16.20 16.12
C ALA A 9 -12.01 -16.32 15.81
N SER A 10 -12.80 -15.32 16.23
CA SER A 10 -14.23 -15.25 15.85
C SER A 10 -14.43 -14.89 14.38
N TYR A 11 -13.49 -14.13 13.81
CA TYR A 11 -13.48 -13.73 12.41
C TYR A 11 -12.05 -13.80 11.87
N VAL A 12 -11.92 -14.10 10.58
CA VAL A 12 -10.64 -14.20 9.88
C VAL A 12 -10.70 -13.31 8.65
N LEU A 13 -9.88 -12.27 8.63
CA LEU A 13 -9.64 -11.46 7.44
C LEU A 13 -8.52 -12.12 6.61
N VAL A 14 -8.76 -12.30 5.32
CA VAL A 14 -7.80 -12.91 4.39
C VAL A 14 -7.48 -11.90 3.31
N ILE A 15 -6.21 -11.47 3.26
CA ILE A 15 -5.65 -10.71 2.15
C ILE A 15 -5.32 -11.69 1.02
N LYS A 16 -5.87 -11.45 -0.16
CA LYS A 16 -5.68 -12.27 -1.36
C LYS A 16 -4.65 -11.69 -2.30
N GLU A 17 -4.67 -10.37 -2.43
CA GLU A 17 -3.73 -9.61 -3.24
C GLU A 17 -3.30 -8.38 -2.44
N ASP A 18 -2.01 -8.09 -2.51
CA ASP A 18 -1.37 -6.91 -1.97
C ASP A 18 -0.38 -6.45 -3.05
N ILE A 19 -0.70 -5.31 -3.68
CA ILE A 19 0.03 -4.80 -4.84
C ILE A 19 0.37 -3.34 -4.58
N SER A 20 1.66 -3.01 -4.69
CA SER A 20 2.15 -1.65 -4.79
C SER A 20 2.68 -1.38 -6.19
N SER A 21 2.44 -0.18 -6.70
CA SER A 21 2.97 0.27 -7.99
C SER A 21 3.27 1.76 -7.96
N ASP A 22 4.27 2.18 -8.73
CA ASP A 22 4.65 3.57 -8.91
C ASP A 22 4.74 3.93 -10.40
N ARG A 23 4.38 5.18 -10.72
CA ARG A 23 4.47 5.72 -12.08
C ARG A 23 4.98 7.16 -12.06
N ILE A 24 5.88 7.49 -12.98
CA ILE A 24 6.32 8.87 -13.23
C ILE A 24 5.20 9.64 -13.94
N LEU A 25 4.76 10.75 -13.35
CA LEU A 25 3.76 11.66 -13.92
C LEU A 25 4.40 12.80 -14.74
N SER A 26 5.56 13.30 -14.31
CA SER A 26 6.25 14.39 -14.99
C SER A 26 7.77 14.27 -14.93
N ILE A 27 8.43 14.86 -15.93
CA ILE A 27 9.89 14.95 -16.03
C ILE A 27 10.32 16.40 -16.25
N SER A 28 11.48 16.77 -15.73
CA SER A 28 12.11 18.06 -15.95
C SER A 28 12.70 18.18 -17.35
N ALA A 29 13.04 19.40 -17.77
CA ALA A 29 13.79 19.65 -19.02
C ALA A 29 15.13 18.89 -19.10
N LYS A 30 15.68 18.48 -17.95
CA LYS A 30 16.91 17.66 -17.85
C LYS A 30 16.61 16.16 -17.81
N LYS A 31 15.40 15.73 -18.17
CA LYS A 31 14.93 14.33 -18.16
C LYS A 31 14.99 13.68 -16.77
N THR A 32 14.77 14.46 -15.72
CA THR A 32 14.68 13.90 -14.35
C THR A 32 13.24 13.86 -13.88
N PRO A 33 12.75 12.74 -13.31
CA PRO A 33 11.40 12.69 -12.77
C PRO A 33 11.14 13.77 -11.72
N MET A 34 9.96 14.38 -11.78
CA MET A 34 9.53 15.47 -10.90
C MET A 34 8.28 15.12 -10.11
N GLU A 35 7.38 14.31 -10.65
CA GLU A 35 6.18 13.87 -9.93
C GLU A 35 5.96 12.39 -10.17
N TYR A 36 5.48 11.73 -9.13
CA TYR A 36 5.17 10.31 -9.12
C TYR A 36 3.76 10.11 -8.58
N GLU A 37 3.09 9.10 -9.10
CA GLU A 37 1.89 8.52 -8.54
C GLU A 37 2.27 7.19 -7.89
N ILE A 38 1.88 6.98 -6.65
CA ILE A 38 1.98 5.69 -5.96
C ILE A 38 0.57 5.16 -5.82
N ALA A 39 0.34 3.92 -6.27
CA ALA A 39 -0.93 3.22 -6.09
C ALA A 39 -0.72 1.97 -5.25
N TYR A 40 -1.57 1.80 -4.25
CA TYR A 40 -1.67 0.61 -3.40
C TYR A 40 -3.03 -0.05 -3.61
N GLN A 41 -3.03 -1.34 -3.91
CA GLN A 41 -4.23 -2.15 -4.06
C GLN A 41 -4.18 -3.33 -3.09
N VAL A 42 -5.24 -3.49 -2.30
CA VAL A 42 -5.46 -4.68 -1.48
C VAL A 42 -6.80 -5.32 -1.83
N VAL A 43 -6.80 -6.63 -2.02
CA VAL A 43 -8.00 -7.44 -2.17
C VAL A 43 -8.13 -8.31 -0.94
N TRP A 44 -9.23 -8.21 -0.21
CA TRP A 44 -9.45 -8.96 1.01
C TRP A 44 -10.85 -9.57 1.06
N SER A 45 -11.02 -10.54 1.96
CA SER A 45 -12.33 -11.16 2.26
C SER A 45 -12.42 -11.47 3.75
N LEU A 46 -13.62 -11.55 4.30
CA LEU A 46 -13.85 -11.83 5.72
C LEU A 46 -14.63 -13.12 5.91
N PHE A 47 -14.17 -13.93 6.86
CA PHE A 47 -14.76 -15.20 7.23
C PHE A 47 -15.20 -15.21 8.68
N LYS A 48 -16.26 -15.96 8.98
CA LYS A 48 -16.67 -16.38 10.32
C LYS A 48 -16.64 -17.91 10.35
N GLY A 49 -15.63 -18.49 11.01
CA GLY A 49 -15.33 -19.91 10.84
C GLY A 49 -15.05 -20.23 9.37
N ASN A 50 -15.77 -21.19 8.80
CA ASN A 50 -15.61 -21.60 7.39
C ASN A 50 -16.53 -20.84 6.42
N GLN A 51 -17.41 -19.95 6.93
CA GLN A 51 -18.32 -19.19 6.09
C GLN A 51 -17.67 -17.87 5.68
N LYS A 52 -17.59 -17.60 4.37
CA LYS A 52 -17.24 -16.27 3.86
C LYS A 52 -18.44 -15.34 4.07
N ILE A 53 -18.27 -14.31 4.88
CA ILE A 53 -19.33 -13.33 5.21
C ILE A 53 -19.16 -12.01 4.47
N ILE A 54 -17.94 -11.68 4.04
CA ILE A 54 -17.67 -10.59 3.11
C ILE A 54 -16.91 -11.18 1.93
N SER A 55 -17.53 -11.07 0.75
CA SER A 55 -16.93 -11.44 -0.52
C SER A 55 -15.69 -10.59 -0.82
N ASP A 56 -14.96 -10.99 -1.85
CA ASP A 56 -13.73 -10.32 -2.23
C ASP A 56 -13.98 -8.82 -2.47
N THR A 57 -13.38 -8.01 -1.62
CA THR A 57 -13.49 -6.56 -1.61
C THR A 57 -12.16 -5.98 -2.00
N LYS A 58 -12.17 -5.15 -3.04
CA LYS A 58 -10.99 -4.46 -3.55
C LYS A 58 -10.95 -3.04 -3.00
N HIS A 59 -9.83 -2.67 -2.39
CA HIS A 59 -9.52 -1.30 -2.01
C HIS A 59 -8.32 -0.83 -2.81
N ILE A 60 -8.39 0.40 -3.32
CA ILE A 60 -7.31 1.04 -4.06
C ILE A 60 -7.12 2.43 -3.44
N GLU A 61 -5.90 2.72 -3.03
CA GLU A 61 -5.46 4.05 -2.62
C GLU A 61 -4.42 4.57 -3.62
N THR A 62 -4.50 5.85 -3.95
CA THR A 62 -3.58 6.50 -4.89
C THR A 62 -3.14 7.82 -4.31
N GLN A 63 -1.83 8.07 -4.33
CA GLN A 63 -1.22 9.26 -3.78
C GLN A 63 -0.18 9.86 -4.72
N ASP A 64 -0.35 11.14 -5.04
CA ASP A 64 0.60 11.91 -5.82
C ASP A 64 1.71 12.50 -4.94
N TYR A 65 2.94 12.45 -5.44
CA TYR A 65 4.13 12.92 -4.75
C TYR A 65 5.03 13.76 -5.66
N SER A 66 5.28 15.02 -5.27
CA SER A 66 6.25 15.90 -5.95
C SER A 66 7.66 15.73 -5.40
N PHE A 67 8.63 15.61 -6.30
CA PHE A 67 10.02 15.27 -6.04
C PHE A 67 10.94 16.50 -6.15
N ASP A 68 11.55 16.89 -5.02
CA ASP A 68 12.65 17.86 -4.97
C ASP A 68 14.00 17.11 -4.85
N GLN A 69 14.88 17.32 -5.84
CA GLN A 69 16.21 16.70 -5.92
C GLN A 69 17.14 17.06 -4.75
N ASN A 70 16.93 18.19 -4.08
CA ASN A 70 17.79 18.61 -2.96
C ASN A 70 17.60 17.75 -1.70
N GLN A 71 16.57 16.90 -1.65
CA GLN A 71 16.29 16.01 -0.53
C GLN A 71 16.88 14.59 -0.70
N LEU A 72 17.64 14.32 -1.77
CA LEU A 72 18.10 12.98 -2.16
C LEU A 72 18.88 12.26 -1.05
N TRP A 73 19.77 12.97 -0.34
CA TRP A 73 20.59 12.36 0.71
C TRP A 73 19.81 12.00 1.98
N ALA A 74 18.65 12.61 2.20
CA ALA A 74 17.78 12.29 3.33
C ALA A 74 16.72 11.22 3.00
N LYS A 75 16.50 10.91 1.71
CA LYS A 75 15.34 10.13 1.24
C LYS A 75 15.60 8.67 0.90
N GLU A 76 16.83 8.25 0.61
CA GLU A 76 17.14 6.81 0.51
C GLU A 76 16.70 6.07 1.79
N ARG A 77 16.83 6.75 2.95
CA ARG A 77 16.38 6.28 4.26
C ARG A 77 14.85 6.42 4.52
N LYS A 78 14.10 7.04 3.61
CA LYS A 78 12.67 7.38 3.78
C LYS A 78 11.73 6.59 2.85
N ARG A 79 12.24 6.02 1.75
CA ARG A 79 11.45 5.14 0.87
C ARG A 79 11.09 3.81 1.54
N GLU A 80 11.98 3.26 2.38
CA GLU A 80 11.63 2.12 3.26
C GLU A 80 10.45 2.47 4.19
N ASN A 81 10.44 3.69 4.75
CA ASN A 81 9.41 4.10 5.72
C ASN A 81 8.04 4.49 5.10
N LEU A 82 7.96 4.78 3.80
CA LEU A 82 6.70 5.22 3.18
C LEU A 82 5.78 4.04 2.84
N ASN A 83 6.36 2.91 2.41
CA ASN A 83 5.62 1.66 2.25
C ASN A 83 4.99 1.23 3.59
N ASP A 84 5.75 1.37 4.68
CA ASP A 84 5.25 1.07 6.03
C ASP A 84 4.11 2.01 6.47
N SER A 85 4.16 3.29 6.11
CA SER A 85 3.12 4.26 6.51
C SER A 85 1.79 4.07 5.77
N LEU A 86 1.80 3.53 4.55
CA LEU A 86 0.59 3.21 3.80
C LEU A 86 0.03 1.84 4.20
N ALA A 87 0.88 0.89 4.60
CA ALA A 87 0.46 -0.42 5.09
C ALA A 87 -0.11 -0.41 6.52
N GLN A 88 0.14 0.65 7.31
CA GLN A 88 -0.21 0.71 8.74
C GLN A 88 -1.49 1.50 9.09
N LYS A 89 -2.24 2.02 8.10
CA LYS A 89 -3.42 2.87 8.36
C LYS A 89 -4.74 2.14 8.13
#